data_AF-A0AAV9UJ14-F1
#
_entry.id   AF-A0AAV9UJ14-F1
#
_cell.length_a   1.000
_cell.length_b   1.000
_cell.length_c   1.000
_cell.angle_alpha   90.00
_cell.angle_beta   90.00
_cell.angle_gamma   90.00
#
_symmetry.space_group_name_H-M   'P 1'
#
loop_
_entity.id
_entity.type
_entity.pdbx_description
1 polymer ?
#
loop_
_entity_poly.entity_id
_entity_poly.type
_entity_poly.pdbx_seq_one_letter_code
_entity_poly.pdbx_strand_id
1 'polypeptide(L)'
;MLMRPPPSIPAPNVDHRTTFTGEAVWHMSAMYMHDWDGFYEEATAALRQISRRELVPDIKGLDFAEENYLVACELGLHAKFIQHISTPLNLAFPKLFGLQKCRFGDFKATESSARADERLTPDIAASIIRSPSDPSELIFVGEIKCFWTLELDQCDLNTRALRKAIGQLGAYMNTYNLKYGCLSTYLHTIFVRRDENYRWSISKPVKSDAQNPSLRECFLFMTWLAKTKGHEFVSGLSNEDVVFGEVARSASSRKSTGQHKTYQSLPEGSRDSSDPKGKSVPSMPPTEKLTELHLSGGSASATTGEGSATQGSLVSATSQSIYRSENVDPLGEIGAGDPLGSGTGTDELPPRHSSASTLIFRDEKTGSLDSCEVLDAVTYKTDRTVYRSVWQGRHCLLKWWDGDEQFAQWRFNNECTVRALLPNNRYIPTIYAAGQVVRGPLKPGFVIIMEKRKGENFSPWRWSRMDTRQRKVFKSALRDAFESFREKDLIHGDAQPNILWDEETETVCVIDWEEHEILPNHPLPPERDEILSIMAGCK
;
A
#
# COMPACT_ATOMS: atom_id res chain seq x y z
N MET A 1 33.59 3.86 -10.38
CA MET A 1 33.43 4.96 -9.38
C MET A 1 31.95 5.08 -9.08
N LEU A 2 31.53 5.28 -7.82
CA LEU A 2 30.10 5.42 -7.45
C LEU A 2 29.37 6.52 -8.24
N MET A 3 30.10 7.51 -8.75
CA MET A 3 29.58 8.56 -9.65
C MET A 3 29.02 8.03 -10.98
N ARG A 4 29.27 6.77 -11.35
CA ARG A 4 28.72 6.19 -12.58
C ARG A 4 27.29 5.69 -12.34
N PRO A 5 26.37 5.99 -13.27
CA PRO A 5 25.02 5.45 -13.19
C PRO A 5 25.04 3.91 -13.32
N PRO A 6 24.12 3.20 -12.64
CA PRO A 6 23.85 1.80 -12.95
C PRO A 6 23.49 1.58 -14.44
N PRO A 7 23.80 0.40 -15.00
CA PRO A 7 23.41 0.06 -16.37
C PRO A 7 21.88 0.10 -16.57
N SER A 8 21.42 0.45 -17.77
CA SER A 8 20.00 0.32 -18.13
C SER A 8 19.61 -1.16 -18.22
N ILE A 9 18.42 -1.52 -17.75
CA ILE A 9 17.90 -2.89 -17.85
C ILE A 9 16.90 -2.98 -19.01
N PRO A 10 17.10 -3.90 -19.97
CA PRO A 10 16.07 -4.21 -20.96
C PRO A 10 14.91 -5.00 -20.33
N ALA A 11 13.68 -4.62 -20.65
CA ALA A 11 12.49 -5.43 -20.37
C ALA A 11 11.90 -6.00 -21.68
N PRO A 12 11.48 -7.28 -21.69
CA PRO A 12 10.86 -7.91 -22.85
C PRO A 12 9.52 -7.24 -23.22
N ASN A 13 8.89 -7.58 -24.35
CA ASN A 13 7.55 -7.09 -24.70
C ASN A 13 6.51 -7.40 -23.59
N VAL A 14 5.42 -6.63 -23.58
CA VAL A 14 4.43 -6.54 -22.49
C VAL A 14 3.88 -7.90 -22.05
N ASP A 15 3.69 -8.84 -22.99
CA ASP A 15 3.00 -10.12 -22.76
C ASP A 15 3.71 -11.09 -21.80
N HIS A 16 4.99 -10.85 -21.48
CA HIS A 16 5.76 -11.74 -20.61
C HIS A 16 6.08 -11.12 -19.24
N ARG A 17 5.57 -9.93 -18.96
CA ARG A 17 5.86 -9.20 -17.73
C ARG A 17 4.85 -9.56 -16.65
N THR A 18 5.28 -9.53 -15.39
CA THR A 18 4.33 -9.57 -14.26
C THR A 18 3.42 -8.34 -14.32
N THR A 19 2.12 -8.57 -14.51
CA THR A 19 1.09 -7.51 -14.55
C THR A 19 0.49 -7.22 -13.18
N PHE A 20 0.69 -8.14 -12.22
CA PHE A 20 0.19 -7.98 -10.86
C PHE A 20 1.05 -6.97 -10.10
N THR A 21 0.52 -5.78 -9.88
CA THR A 21 0.90 -4.99 -8.71
C THR A 21 0.40 -5.78 -7.51
N GLY A 22 1.27 -6.28 -6.65
CA GLY A 22 0.83 -6.82 -5.35
C GLY A 22 -0.23 -5.90 -4.78
N GLU A 23 -1.39 -6.44 -4.36
CA GLU A 23 -2.40 -5.65 -3.68
C GLU A 23 -1.82 -5.19 -2.35
N ALA A 24 -1.09 -4.07 -2.41
CA ALA A 24 -0.57 -3.41 -1.24
C ALA A 24 -1.79 -3.01 -0.43
N VAL A 25 -1.96 -3.76 0.64
CA VAL A 25 -2.89 -3.53 1.74
C VAL A 25 -2.82 -2.07 2.18
N TRP A 26 -1.60 -1.58 2.37
CA TRP A 26 -1.30 -0.31 2.99
C TRP A 26 -1.42 0.86 2.01
N HIS A 27 -1.92 2.00 2.50
CA HIS A 27 -2.07 3.23 1.73
C HIS A 27 -1.74 4.46 2.58
N MET A 28 -0.76 5.25 2.15
CA MET A 28 -0.45 6.51 2.82
C MET A 28 -1.30 7.64 2.24
N SER A 29 -1.98 8.37 3.11
CA SER A 29 -2.66 9.61 2.71
C SER A 29 -1.65 10.58 2.10
N ALA A 30 -2.05 11.21 0.97
CA ALA A 30 -1.25 12.26 0.34
C ALA A 30 -0.98 13.43 1.28
N MET A 31 -1.85 13.67 2.28
CA MET A 31 -1.66 14.77 3.21
C MET A 31 -0.42 14.60 4.09
N TYR A 32 -0.02 13.34 4.34
CA TYR A 32 1.17 13.02 5.14
C TYR A 32 2.43 13.05 4.28
N MET A 33 2.27 13.12 2.96
CA MET A 33 3.35 13.12 1.98
C MET A 33 3.67 14.56 1.60
N HIS A 34 4.93 14.95 1.77
CA HIS A 34 5.41 16.29 1.46
C HIS A 34 6.66 16.21 0.60
N ASP A 35 6.87 17.22 -0.25
CA ASP A 35 8.10 17.33 -1.01
C ASP A 35 9.31 17.52 -0.07
N TRP A 36 10.36 16.73 -0.31
CA TRP A 36 11.68 16.94 0.27
C TRP A 36 12.50 17.83 -0.67
N ASP A 37 12.14 19.11 -0.73
CA ASP A 37 12.72 20.08 -1.69
C ASP A 37 14.25 20.21 -1.59
N GLY A 38 14.82 20.07 -0.39
CA GLY A 38 16.26 20.19 -0.13
C GLY A 38 17.08 18.91 -0.32
N PHE A 39 16.49 17.81 -0.81
CA PHE A 39 17.15 16.50 -0.86
C PHE A 39 18.49 16.56 -1.61
N TYR A 40 18.52 17.20 -2.78
CA TYR A 40 19.70 17.24 -3.64
C TYR A 40 20.83 18.10 -3.05
N GLU A 41 20.47 19.21 -2.42
CA GLU A 41 21.38 20.11 -1.72
C GLU A 41 22.00 19.42 -0.50
N GLU A 42 21.17 18.75 0.30
CA GLU A 42 21.61 17.94 1.45
C GLU A 42 22.55 16.82 1.00
N ALA A 43 22.18 16.06 -0.04
CA ALA A 43 23.00 15.00 -0.60
C ALA A 43 24.36 15.54 -1.09
N THR A 44 24.35 16.62 -1.85
CA THR A 44 25.57 17.25 -2.37
C THR A 44 26.47 17.76 -1.23
N ALA A 45 25.88 18.36 -0.20
CA ALA A 45 26.61 18.86 0.97
C ALA A 45 27.24 17.72 1.79
N ALA A 46 26.53 16.61 1.98
CA ALA A 46 27.04 15.42 2.65
C ALA A 46 28.15 14.74 1.85
N LEU A 47 27.99 14.59 0.54
CA LEU A 47 28.97 13.96 -0.35
C LEU A 47 30.28 14.75 -0.45
N ARG A 48 30.29 16.05 -0.12
CA ARG A 48 31.53 16.84 0.04
C ARG A 48 32.31 16.48 1.31
N GLN A 49 31.62 15.98 2.34
CA GLN A 49 32.22 15.53 3.60
C GLN A 49 32.72 14.09 3.51
N ILE A 50 32.16 13.28 2.60
CA ILE A 50 32.58 11.91 2.36
C ILE A 50 33.75 11.91 1.37
N SER A 51 34.93 11.48 1.80
CA SER A 51 36.11 11.39 0.93
C SER A 51 35.96 10.26 -0.10
N ARG A 52 35.31 10.56 -1.23
CA ARG A 52 34.85 9.59 -2.24
C ARG A 52 35.82 9.28 -3.40
N ARG A 53 36.81 10.15 -3.66
CA ARG A 53 37.62 10.08 -4.89
C ARG A 53 38.79 9.10 -4.83
N GLU A 54 39.36 8.89 -3.65
CA GLU A 54 40.59 8.09 -3.50
C GLU A 54 40.36 6.70 -2.90
N LEU A 55 39.16 6.46 -2.35
CA LEU A 55 38.88 5.30 -1.50
C LEU A 55 37.87 4.32 -2.09
N VAL A 56 37.23 4.60 -3.23
CA VAL A 56 36.24 3.68 -3.81
C VAL A 56 36.94 2.71 -4.76
N PRO A 57 36.79 1.37 -4.59
CA PRO A 57 37.38 0.38 -5.49
C PRO A 57 36.93 0.57 -6.95
N ASP A 58 37.74 0.13 -7.90
CA ASP A 58 37.35 0.12 -9.30
C ASP A 58 36.23 -0.93 -9.53
N ILE A 59 34.98 -0.45 -9.56
CA ILE A 59 33.79 -1.26 -9.83
C ILE A 59 33.54 -1.49 -11.32
N LYS A 60 34.49 -1.18 -12.21
CA LYS A 60 34.33 -1.39 -13.67
C LYS A 60 33.93 -2.82 -14.04
N GLY A 61 34.34 -3.83 -13.28
CA GLY A 61 33.93 -5.22 -13.50
C GLY A 61 32.47 -5.52 -13.18
N LEU A 62 31.76 -4.60 -12.52
CA LEU A 62 30.33 -4.67 -12.21
C LEU A 62 29.50 -3.73 -13.10
N ASP A 63 30.14 -2.71 -13.68
CA ASP A 63 29.53 -1.70 -14.55
C ASP A 63 29.74 -2.10 -16.02
N PHE A 64 28.94 -3.04 -16.51
CA PHE A 64 28.89 -3.35 -17.94
C PHE A 64 28.23 -2.19 -18.70
N ALA A 65 28.74 -1.87 -19.90
CA ALA A 65 28.17 -0.81 -20.74
C ALA A 65 26.72 -1.14 -21.14
N GLU A 66 26.41 -2.42 -21.32
CA GLU A 66 25.09 -2.92 -21.68
C GLU A 66 24.77 -4.16 -20.82
N GLU A 67 23.57 -4.17 -20.24
CA GLU A 67 23.05 -5.32 -19.50
C GLU A 67 22.34 -6.26 -20.47
N ASN A 68 22.83 -7.50 -20.56
CA ASN A 68 22.26 -8.53 -21.45
C ASN A 68 21.21 -9.40 -20.75
N TYR A 69 20.95 -9.16 -19.47
CA TYR A 69 19.95 -9.88 -18.71
C TYR A 69 18.57 -9.22 -18.85
N LEU A 70 17.61 -9.99 -19.35
CA LEU A 70 16.22 -9.57 -19.45
C LEU A 70 15.51 -9.72 -18.10
N VAL A 71 14.84 -8.66 -17.65
CA VAL A 71 14.03 -8.68 -16.43
C VAL A 71 12.55 -8.64 -16.78
N ALA A 72 11.79 -9.60 -16.26
CA ALA A 72 10.35 -9.74 -16.53
C ALA A 72 9.49 -9.80 -15.26
N CYS A 73 10.10 -9.79 -14.08
CA CYS A 73 9.43 -9.84 -12.79
C CYS A 73 10.23 -9.08 -11.72
N GLU A 74 9.58 -8.87 -10.57
CA GLU A 74 10.14 -8.13 -9.43
C GLU A 74 11.40 -8.78 -8.87
N LEU A 75 11.45 -10.11 -8.77
CA LEU A 75 12.63 -10.86 -8.30
C LEU A 75 13.85 -10.61 -9.19
N GLY A 76 13.67 -10.57 -10.51
CA GLY A 76 14.75 -10.26 -11.44
C GLY A 76 15.23 -8.82 -11.29
N LEU A 77 14.31 -7.89 -11.02
CA LEU A 77 14.63 -6.49 -10.78
C LEU A 77 15.41 -6.31 -9.47
N HIS A 78 14.99 -7.02 -8.42
CA HIS A 78 15.68 -7.05 -7.14
C HIS A 78 17.12 -7.57 -7.28
N ALA A 79 17.32 -8.67 -8.01
CA ALA A 79 18.65 -9.19 -8.28
C ALA A 79 19.56 -8.15 -8.97
N LYS A 80 19.02 -7.37 -9.90
CA LYS A 80 19.75 -6.29 -10.57
C LYS A 80 19.99 -5.07 -9.69
N PHE A 81 19.05 -4.74 -8.82
CA PHE A 81 19.28 -3.73 -7.80
C PHE A 81 20.45 -4.14 -6.89
N ILE A 82 20.49 -5.39 -6.42
CA ILE A 82 21.61 -5.90 -5.61
C ILE A 82 22.92 -5.81 -6.39
N GLN A 83 22.95 -6.29 -7.63
CA GLN A 83 24.14 -6.31 -8.47
C GLN A 83 24.69 -4.90 -8.73
N HIS A 84 23.82 -3.95 -9.06
CA HIS A 84 24.24 -2.64 -9.58
C HIS A 84 24.24 -1.54 -8.52
N ILE A 85 23.54 -1.68 -7.40
CA ILE A 85 23.49 -0.67 -6.34
C ILE A 85 24.15 -1.20 -5.07
N SER A 86 23.60 -2.27 -4.49
CA SER A 86 24.03 -2.79 -3.19
C SER A 86 25.49 -3.28 -3.20
N THR A 87 25.88 -4.08 -4.20
CA THR A 87 27.24 -4.65 -4.28
C THR A 87 28.30 -3.56 -4.42
N PRO A 88 28.20 -2.59 -5.35
CA PRO A 88 29.14 -1.47 -5.42
C PRO A 88 29.26 -0.67 -4.12
N LEU A 89 28.14 -0.42 -3.42
CA LEU A 89 28.15 0.29 -2.14
C LEU A 89 28.81 -0.54 -1.04
N ASN A 90 28.52 -1.84 -0.96
CA ASN A 90 29.17 -2.77 -0.03
C ASN A 90 30.69 -2.87 -0.23
N LEU A 91 31.17 -2.75 -1.46
CA LEU A 91 32.60 -2.67 -1.76
C LEU A 91 33.22 -1.32 -1.36
N ALA A 92 32.43 -0.24 -1.37
CA ALA A 92 32.88 1.10 -0.99
C ALA A 92 32.90 1.29 0.53
N PHE A 93 31.88 0.83 1.27
CA PHE A 93 31.71 1.09 2.70
C PHE A 93 32.94 0.80 3.57
N PRO A 94 33.65 -0.34 3.45
CA PRO A 94 34.83 -0.63 4.26
C PRO A 94 35.94 0.43 4.17
N LYS A 95 35.96 1.20 3.08
CA LYS A 95 36.97 2.21 2.80
C LYS A 95 36.52 3.63 3.13
N LEU A 96 35.24 3.83 3.46
CA LEU A 96 34.68 5.13 3.79
C LEU A 96 34.66 5.35 5.31
N PHE A 97 35.34 6.40 5.77
CA PHE A 97 35.41 6.73 7.19
C PHE A 97 34.01 6.96 7.78
N GLY A 98 33.71 6.29 8.90
CA GLY A 98 32.43 6.38 9.60
C GLY A 98 31.36 5.41 9.07
N LEU A 99 31.59 4.75 7.93
CA LEU A 99 30.62 3.84 7.28
C LEU A 99 31.16 2.41 7.13
N GLN A 100 32.33 2.09 7.69
CA GLN A 100 33.00 0.79 7.48
C GLN A 100 32.18 -0.41 7.93
N LYS A 101 31.24 -0.20 8.86
CA LYS A 101 30.34 -1.23 9.40
C LYS A 101 28.98 -1.30 8.69
N CYS A 102 28.66 -0.35 7.81
CA CYS A 102 27.39 -0.33 7.09
C CYS A 102 27.39 -1.36 5.97
N ARG A 103 26.28 -2.07 5.78
CA ARG A 103 26.08 -3.00 4.64
C ARG A 103 24.66 -2.93 4.14
N PHE A 104 24.47 -3.12 2.84
CA PHE A 104 23.23 -3.63 2.29
C PHE A 104 23.22 -5.15 2.37
N GLY A 105 22.06 -5.73 2.62
CA GLY A 105 21.89 -7.18 2.66
C GLY A 105 20.43 -7.59 2.82
N ASP A 106 20.21 -8.89 2.97
CA ASP A 106 18.88 -9.44 3.18
C ASP A 106 18.33 -8.97 4.53
N PHE A 107 17.05 -8.56 4.54
CA PHE A 107 16.38 -8.16 5.79
C PHE A 107 16.44 -9.26 6.86
N LYS A 108 16.40 -10.53 6.46
CA LYS A 108 16.51 -11.69 7.38
C LYS A 108 17.84 -11.79 8.12
N ALA A 109 18.88 -11.07 7.68
CA ALA A 109 20.15 -10.97 8.39
C ALA A 109 20.19 -9.87 9.48
N THR A 110 19.04 -9.22 9.73
CA THR A 110 18.92 -8.14 10.73
C THR A 110 18.25 -8.63 12.02
N GLU A 111 18.50 -7.93 13.12
CA GLU A 111 17.88 -8.23 14.43
C GLU A 111 16.35 -8.05 14.41
N SER A 112 15.85 -7.16 13.56
CA SER A 112 14.43 -6.89 13.37
C SER A 112 13.68 -8.07 12.75
N SER A 113 14.37 -8.95 12.01
CA SER A 113 13.73 -10.09 11.35
C SER A 113 13.13 -11.10 12.33
N ALA A 114 13.68 -11.22 13.54
CA ALA A 114 13.15 -12.10 14.57
C ALA A 114 11.78 -11.65 15.12
N ARG A 115 11.40 -10.40 14.87
CA ARG A 115 10.13 -9.80 15.30
C ARG A 115 9.19 -9.49 14.13
N ALA A 116 9.60 -9.80 12.90
CA ALA A 116 8.85 -9.47 11.71
C ALA A 116 7.61 -10.37 11.59
N ASP A 117 6.45 -9.76 11.29
CA ASP A 117 5.37 -10.49 10.62
C ASP A 117 5.92 -10.96 9.26
N GLU A 118 5.71 -12.22 8.89
CA GLU A 118 6.17 -12.76 7.60
C GLU A 118 5.68 -11.92 6.42
N ARG A 119 4.55 -11.20 6.59
CA ARG A 119 3.95 -10.30 5.60
C ARG A 119 4.63 -8.93 5.51
N LEU A 120 5.52 -8.58 6.43
CA LEU A 120 6.19 -7.28 6.50
C LEU A 120 7.70 -7.37 6.25
N THR A 121 8.12 -8.07 5.20
CA THR A 121 9.54 -8.14 4.81
C THR A 121 9.86 -7.08 3.75
N PRO A 122 10.75 -6.11 4.02
CA PRO A 122 11.23 -5.16 3.01
C PRO A 122 12.14 -5.83 1.97
N ASP A 123 12.12 -5.34 0.73
CA ASP A 123 13.00 -5.82 -0.34
C ASP A 123 14.45 -5.41 -0.14
N ILE A 124 14.66 -4.17 0.30
CA ILE A 124 16.00 -3.60 0.54
C ILE A 124 16.16 -3.41 2.04
N ALA A 125 17.31 -3.84 2.57
CA ALA A 125 17.74 -3.47 3.92
C ALA A 125 19.18 -2.97 3.89
N ALA A 126 19.44 -1.89 4.63
CA ALA A 126 20.78 -1.51 5.03
C ALA A 126 20.90 -1.55 6.56
N SER A 127 22.02 -2.06 7.04
CA SER A 127 22.26 -2.31 8.44
C SER A 127 23.68 -1.96 8.88
N ILE A 128 23.89 -1.88 10.18
CA ILE A 128 25.19 -1.74 10.81
C ILE A 128 25.59 -3.10 11.39
N ILE A 129 26.71 -3.64 10.94
CA ILE A 129 27.30 -4.84 11.52
C ILE A 129 27.96 -4.47 12.85
N ARG A 130 27.42 -5.00 13.96
CA ARG A 130 28.03 -4.85 15.29
C ARG A 130 29.22 -5.81 15.45
N SER A 131 29.01 -7.08 15.13
CA SER A 131 29.96 -8.19 15.13
C SER A 131 29.64 -9.17 13.99
N PRO A 132 30.59 -9.95 13.45
CA PRO A 132 30.30 -10.98 12.45
C PRO A 132 29.31 -12.05 12.89
N SER A 133 29.18 -12.28 14.21
CA SER A 133 28.29 -13.26 14.82
C SER A 133 26.92 -12.72 15.20
N ASP A 134 26.77 -11.40 15.23
CA ASP A 134 25.59 -10.77 15.82
C ASP A 134 24.65 -10.29 14.70
N PRO A 135 23.33 -10.40 14.90
CA PRO A 135 22.39 -9.87 13.94
C PRO A 135 22.62 -8.36 13.76
N SER A 136 22.51 -7.91 12.52
CA SER A 136 22.82 -6.53 12.17
C SER A 136 21.69 -5.56 12.55
N GLU A 137 22.07 -4.36 12.98
CA GLU A 137 21.12 -3.30 13.37
C GLU A 137 20.57 -2.63 12.11
N LEU A 138 19.26 -2.70 11.90
CA LEU A 138 18.61 -2.16 10.70
C LEU A 138 18.52 -0.63 10.77
N ILE A 139 18.96 0.06 9.71
CA ILE A 139 19.00 1.54 9.68
C ILE A 139 18.25 2.18 8.50
N PHE A 140 17.90 1.37 7.50
CA PHE A 140 17.27 1.83 6.27
C PHE A 140 16.56 0.65 5.60
N VAL A 141 15.36 0.89 5.10
CA VAL A 141 14.58 -0.10 4.35
C VAL A 141 14.18 0.44 2.99
N GLY A 142 13.87 -0.44 2.05
CA GLY A 142 13.30 -0.01 0.79
C GLY A 142 12.38 -1.05 0.18
N GLU A 143 11.53 -0.55 -0.71
CA GLU A 143 10.57 -1.32 -1.50
C GLU A 143 10.97 -1.22 -2.97
N ILE A 144 10.88 -2.34 -3.70
CA ILE A 144 11.12 -2.41 -5.14
C ILE A 144 9.80 -2.69 -5.84
N LYS A 145 9.45 -1.87 -6.83
CA LYS A 145 8.33 -2.13 -7.74
C LYS A 145 8.83 -2.27 -9.17
N CYS A 146 8.11 -3.01 -10.00
CA CYS A 146 8.45 -3.09 -11.41
C CYS A 146 8.19 -1.73 -12.10
N PHE A 147 9.12 -1.26 -12.93
CA PHE A 147 8.95 0.04 -13.63
C PHE A 147 7.84 0.04 -14.68
N TRP A 148 7.30 -1.12 -15.04
CA TRP A 148 6.11 -1.23 -15.91
C TRP A 148 4.80 -1.37 -15.13
N THR A 149 4.86 -1.48 -13.80
CA THR A 149 3.67 -1.46 -12.92
C THR A 149 3.58 -0.16 -12.11
N LEU A 150 4.67 0.58 -11.99
CA LEU A 150 4.73 1.89 -11.34
C LEU A 150 5.71 2.82 -12.09
N GLU A 151 5.17 3.86 -12.71
CA GLU A 151 5.95 4.90 -13.43
C GLU A 151 6.21 6.09 -12.49
N LEU A 152 7.24 5.96 -11.64
CA LEU A 152 7.52 6.93 -10.57
C LEU A 152 7.73 8.37 -11.05
N ASP A 153 8.26 8.59 -12.24
CA ASP A 153 8.51 9.93 -12.81
C ASP A 153 7.25 10.63 -13.31
N GLN A 154 6.15 9.90 -13.44
CA GLN A 154 4.83 10.44 -13.79
C GLN A 154 3.90 10.56 -12.58
N CYS A 155 4.31 10.02 -11.41
CA CYS A 155 3.54 10.11 -10.20
C CYS A 155 3.73 11.47 -9.53
N ASP A 156 2.62 12.09 -9.13
CA ASP A 156 2.60 13.11 -8.08
C ASP A 156 2.27 12.48 -6.72
N LEU A 157 2.34 13.27 -5.64
CA LEU A 157 2.06 12.78 -4.27
C LEU A 157 0.61 12.28 -4.08
N ASN A 158 -0.33 12.69 -4.95
CA ASN A 158 -1.73 12.25 -4.90
C ASN A 158 -1.97 10.95 -5.69
N THR A 159 -1.01 10.54 -6.51
CA THR A 159 -1.14 9.38 -7.39
C THR A 159 -1.36 8.12 -6.55
N ARG A 160 -2.50 7.45 -6.75
CA ARG A 160 -2.92 6.29 -5.94
C ARG A 160 -1.88 5.16 -5.93
N ALA A 161 -1.26 4.87 -7.07
CA ALA A 161 -0.22 3.85 -7.15
C ALA A 161 1.00 4.20 -6.27
N LEU A 162 1.39 5.48 -6.24
CA LEU A 162 2.46 5.96 -5.36
C LEU A 162 2.04 5.88 -3.89
N ARG A 163 0.85 6.35 -3.53
CA ARG A 163 0.31 6.30 -2.16
C ARG A 163 0.30 4.88 -1.59
N LYS A 164 -0.06 3.88 -2.40
CA LYS A 164 -0.02 2.46 -2.03
C LYS A 164 1.42 1.98 -1.78
N ALA A 165 2.32 2.25 -2.73
CA ALA A 165 3.71 1.81 -2.61
C ALA A 165 4.44 2.49 -1.42
N ILE A 166 4.15 3.78 -1.18
CA ILE A 166 4.63 4.52 -0.01
C ILE A 166 3.96 4.05 1.27
N GLY A 167 2.68 3.67 1.25
CA GLY A 167 1.99 3.07 2.40
C GLY A 167 2.66 1.79 2.85
N GLN A 168 3.03 0.90 1.91
CA GLN A 168 3.76 -0.32 2.21
C GLN A 168 5.15 -0.02 2.83
N LEU A 169 5.91 0.89 2.22
CA LEU A 169 7.18 1.37 2.79
C LEU A 169 7.00 1.99 4.18
N GLY A 170 5.94 2.77 4.36
CA GLY A 170 5.57 3.43 5.60
C GLY A 170 5.27 2.42 6.71
N ALA A 171 4.60 1.32 6.38
CA ALA A 171 4.34 0.22 7.31
C ALA A 171 5.64 -0.41 7.81
N TYR A 172 6.62 -0.65 6.93
CA TYR A 172 7.95 -1.14 7.35
C TYR A 172 8.64 -0.15 8.27
N MET A 173 8.69 1.12 7.85
CA MET A 173 9.36 2.16 8.61
C MET A 173 8.70 2.37 9.97
N ASN A 174 7.38 2.26 10.09
CA ASN A 174 6.68 2.32 11.36
C ASN A 174 6.93 1.07 12.24
N THR A 175 6.78 -0.12 11.66
CA THR A 175 6.97 -1.40 12.37
C THR A 175 8.39 -1.54 12.94
N TYR A 176 9.39 -1.12 12.17
CA TYR A 176 10.80 -1.25 12.54
C TYR A 176 11.39 0.02 13.17
N ASN A 177 10.56 1.00 13.51
CA ASN A 177 10.96 2.28 14.09
C ASN A 177 12.07 2.99 13.29
N LEU A 178 11.93 3.05 11.96
CA LEU A 178 12.92 3.64 11.07
C LEU A 178 12.48 5.02 10.57
N LYS A 179 13.48 5.90 10.48
CA LYS A 179 13.35 7.26 9.98
C LYS A 179 13.53 7.37 8.48
N TYR A 180 14.26 6.46 7.84
CA TYR A 180 14.61 6.56 6.42
C TYR A 180 14.25 5.31 5.63
N GLY A 181 13.84 5.53 4.40
CA GLY A 181 13.68 4.45 3.43
C GLY A 181 13.69 4.93 1.98
N CYS A 182 13.40 4.02 1.05
CA CYS A 182 13.22 4.35 -0.36
C CYS A 182 12.18 3.49 -1.05
N LEU A 183 11.65 4.00 -2.16
CA LEU A 183 10.87 3.25 -3.12
C LEU A 183 11.59 3.33 -4.47
N SER A 184 11.91 2.19 -5.05
CA SER A 184 12.68 2.10 -6.29
C SER A 184 11.94 1.30 -7.34
N THR A 185 11.99 1.76 -8.59
CA THR A 185 11.63 0.96 -9.76
C THR A 185 12.85 0.58 -10.58
N TYR A 186 14.03 0.67 -9.97
CA TYR A 186 15.34 0.65 -10.62
C TYR A 186 15.58 1.84 -11.55
N LEU A 187 14.67 2.13 -12.48
CA LEU A 187 14.77 3.27 -13.41
C LEU A 187 14.70 4.61 -12.69
N HIS A 188 13.86 4.68 -11.65
CA HIS A 188 13.69 5.83 -10.79
C HIS A 188 13.69 5.39 -9.33
N THR A 189 14.15 6.26 -8.43
CA THR A 189 14.09 6.02 -6.99
C THR A 189 13.66 7.29 -6.28
N ILE A 190 12.69 7.18 -5.38
CA ILE A 190 12.37 8.24 -4.42
C ILE A 190 12.91 7.84 -3.05
N PHE A 191 13.43 8.83 -2.33
CA PHE A 191 13.93 8.67 -0.97
C PHE A 191 12.93 9.29 0.00
N VAL A 192 12.74 8.63 1.12
CA VAL A 192 11.70 8.95 2.08
C VAL A 192 12.32 9.17 3.45
N ARG A 193 11.93 10.26 4.11
CA ARG A 193 12.31 10.59 5.48
C ARG A 193 11.06 10.84 6.31
N ARG A 194 10.97 10.16 7.45
CA ARG A 194 9.93 10.40 8.44
C ARG A 194 10.35 11.55 9.35
N ASP A 195 9.68 12.68 9.23
CA ASP A 195 9.97 13.88 10.00
C ASP A 195 9.13 13.93 11.29
N GLU A 196 7.87 13.51 11.21
CA GLU A 196 6.93 13.47 12.33
C GLU A 196 5.99 12.26 12.18
N ASN A 197 5.08 12.07 13.15
CA ASN A 197 4.14 10.95 13.15
C ASN A 197 3.30 10.88 11.86
N TYR A 198 2.89 12.06 11.36
CA TYR A 198 2.04 12.26 10.19
C TYR A 198 2.75 13.07 9.09
N ARG A 199 4.10 13.06 9.07
CA ARG A 199 4.88 13.85 8.11
C ARG A 199 6.02 13.03 7.50
N TRP A 200 5.89 12.76 6.21
CA TRP A 200 6.82 11.99 5.39
C TRP A 200 7.31 12.88 4.25
N SER A 201 8.59 13.23 4.30
CA SER A 201 9.25 14.00 3.27
C SER A 201 9.77 13.06 2.17
N ILE A 202 9.36 13.31 0.93
CA ILE A 202 9.59 12.46 -0.24
C ILE A 202 10.40 13.24 -1.27
N SER A 203 11.56 12.71 -1.67
CA SER A 203 12.37 13.32 -2.72
C SER A 203 11.68 13.25 -4.08
N LYS A 204 12.04 14.17 -4.98
CA LYS A 204 11.76 13.96 -6.41
C LYS A 204 12.38 12.64 -6.89
N PRO A 205 11.77 11.97 -7.89
CA PRO A 205 12.34 10.77 -8.49
C PRO A 205 13.77 11.02 -9.01
N VAL A 206 14.73 10.27 -8.47
CA VAL A 206 16.12 10.25 -8.93
C VAL A 206 16.23 9.21 -10.04
N LYS A 207 16.63 9.64 -11.24
CA LYS A 207 16.84 8.72 -12.36
C LYS A 207 18.04 7.80 -12.13
N SER A 208 17.95 6.58 -12.64
CA SER A 208 19.07 5.63 -12.68
C SER A 208 20.29 6.19 -13.38
N ASP A 209 20.12 7.03 -14.40
CA ASP A 209 21.20 7.66 -15.16
C ASP A 209 21.69 9.00 -14.60
N ALA A 210 21.19 9.43 -13.43
CA ALA A 210 21.62 10.65 -12.77
C ALA A 210 23.14 10.62 -12.46
N GLN A 211 23.78 11.80 -12.54
CA GLN A 211 25.23 11.92 -12.34
C GLN A 211 25.64 12.85 -11.20
N ASN A 212 24.78 13.77 -10.76
CA ASN A 212 25.14 14.80 -9.79
C ASN A 212 23.97 15.13 -8.86
N PRO A 213 23.84 14.43 -7.72
CA PRO A 213 24.49 13.16 -7.37
C PRO A 213 24.00 11.99 -8.24
N SER A 214 24.81 10.95 -8.39
CA SER A 214 24.34 9.70 -9.01
C SER A 214 23.39 8.94 -8.09
N LEU A 215 22.62 7.99 -8.62
CA LEU A 215 21.72 7.17 -7.78
C LEU A 215 22.46 6.45 -6.64
N ARG A 216 23.64 5.90 -6.93
CA ARG A 216 24.49 5.25 -5.91
C ARG A 216 24.97 6.25 -4.85
N GLU A 217 25.25 7.48 -5.26
CA GLU A 217 25.63 8.54 -4.34
C GLU A 217 24.46 8.99 -3.45
N CYS A 218 23.23 8.98 -3.97
CA CYS A 218 22.04 9.18 -3.17
C CYS A 218 21.88 8.07 -2.12
N PHE A 219 22.07 6.80 -2.48
CA PHE A 219 22.03 5.71 -1.50
C PHE A 219 23.16 5.81 -0.45
N LEU A 220 24.37 6.17 -0.88
CA LEU A 220 25.48 6.47 0.03
C LEU A 220 25.12 7.60 1.00
N PHE A 221 24.53 8.68 0.50
CA PHE A 221 24.03 9.79 1.31
C PHE A 221 23.00 9.31 2.34
N MET A 222 22.01 8.50 1.93
CA MET A 222 20.99 7.99 2.86
C MET A 222 21.59 7.10 3.95
N THR A 223 22.53 6.22 3.62
CA THR A 223 23.24 5.41 4.63
C THR A 223 24.04 6.29 5.59
N TRP A 224 24.71 7.33 5.07
CA TRP A 224 25.44 8.29 5.88
C TRP A 224 24.49 9.07 6.81
N LEU A 225 23.34 9.52 6.29
CA LEU A 225 22.35 10.26 7.05
C LEU A 225 21.78 9.41 8.18
N ALA A 226 21.37 8.18 7.88
CA ALA A 226 20.90 7.19 8.85
C ALA A 226 21.92 6.93 9.96
N LYS A 227 23.20 6.78 9.59
CA LYS A 227 24.27 6.50 10.56
C LYS A 227 24.63 7.71 11.43
N THR A 228 24.68 8.91 10.86
CA THR A 228 25.24 10.09 11.51
C THR A 228 24.21 11.01 12.17
N LYS A 229 22.97 11.01 11.67
CA LYS A 229 21.87 11.83 12.20
C LYS A 229 20.86 11.03 13.01
N GLY A 230 21.06 9.71 13.12
CA GLY A 230 20.14 8.79 13.80
C GLY A 230 19.05 8.30 12.87
N HIS A 231 18.80 6.99 12.91
CA HIS A 231 17.87 6.28 12.03
C HIS A 231 16.59 5.85 12.74
N GLU A 232 16.52 5.95 14.06
CA GLU A 232 15.35 5.54 14.82
C GLU A 232 14.26 6.61 14.78
N PHE A 233 13.02 6.18 14.57
CA PHE A 233 11.81 6.97 14.76
C PHE A 233 10.75 6.08 15.42
N VAL A 234 10.51 6.27 16.70
CA VAL A 234 9.46 5.53 17.42
C VAL A 234 8.15 6.28 17.28
N SER A 235 7.25 5.72 16.49
CA SER A 235 5.90 6.24 16.34
C SER A 235 5.07 5.95 17.58
N GLY A 236 4.27 6.92 18.01
CA GLY A 236 3.20 6.68 18.98
C GLY A 236 1.95 6.03 18.38
N LEU A 237 1.99 5.70 17.09
CA LEU A 237 0.87 5.28 16.26
C LEU A 237 1.07 3.86 15.72
N SER A 238 -0.03 3.13 15.60
CA SER A 238 -0.07 1.82 14.94
C SER A 238 0.15 1.96 13.42
N ASN A 239 0.32 0.84 12.71
CA ASN A 239 0.34 0.89 11.25
C ASN A 239 -1.01 1.39 10.73
N GLU A 240 -2.09 0.99 11.38
CA GLU A 240 -3.43 1.34 10.96
C GLU A 240 -3.67 2.86 11.00
N ASP A 241 -3.14 3.53 12.00
CA ASP A 241 -3.20 5.00 12.14
C ASP A 241 -2.36 5.74 11.07
N VAL A 242 -1.26 5.13 10.59
CA VAL A 242 -0.27 5.80 9.73
C VAL A 242 -0.50 5.51 8.25
N VAL A 243 -0.93 4.29 7.93
CA VAL A 243 -1.02 3.76 6.55
C VAL A 243 -2.40 3.23 6.18
N PHE A 244 -3.45 3.56 6.96
CA PHE A 244 -4.85 3.46 6.51
C PHE A 244 -5.65 4.77 6.69
N GLY A 245 -5.00 5.87 7.07
CA GLY A 245 -5.60 7.20 7.01
C GLY A 245 -6.79 7.47 7.95
N GLU A 246 -7.05 6.64 8.97
CA GLU A 246 -8.00 7.03 10.03
C GLU A 246 -7.27 7.77 11.15
N VAL A 247 -7.72 9.01 11.39
CA VAL A 247 -7.60 9.63 12.70
C VAL A 247 -8.35 8.74 13.68
N ALA A 248 -7.59 8.02 14.48
CA ALA A 248 -8.05 7.29 15.66
C ALA A 248 -9.17 8.05 16.36
N ARG A 249 -10.32 7.39 16.48
CA ARG A 249 -11.42 7.82 17.34
C ARG A 249 -10.86 8.28 18.68
N SER A 250 -11.03 9.56 18.98
CA SER A 250 -10.79 10.09 20.31
C SER A 250 -11.59 9.28 21.33
N ALA A 251 -10.85 8.59 22.20
CA ALA A 251 -11.15 8.37 23.61
C ALA A 251 -12.64 8.35 23.99
N SER A 252 -13.34 7.23 23.75
CA SER A 252 -14.58 6.94 24.45
C SER A 252 -14.83 5.44 24.56
N SER A 253 -14.12 4.80 25.49
CA SER A 253 -14.74 3.75 26.28
C SER A 253 -14.18 3.81 27.70
N ARG A 254 -15.08 4.25 28.58
CA ARG A 254 -15.04 4.20 30.04
C ARG A 254 -14.09 3.14 30.60
N LYS A 255 -13.29 3.57 31.59
CA LYS A 255 -12.80 2.71 32.67
C LYS A 255 -13.98 1.88 33.20
N SER A 256 -14.07 0.60 32.82
CA SER A 256 -14.74 -0.39 33.65
C SER A 256 -13.68 -1.00 34.55
N THR A 257 -13.72 -0.58 35.80
CA THR A 257 -13.22 -1.33 36.96
C THR A 257 -13.60 -2.81 36.82
N GLY A 258 -12.62 -3.67 36.60
CA GLY A 258 -12.75 -5.13 36.59
C GLY A 258 -11.59 -5.72 37.38
N GLN A 259 -11.90 -6.17 38.59
CA GLN A 259 -10.98 -6.70 39.58
C GLN A 259 -10.07 -7.82 39.04
N HIS A 260 -8.78 -7.69 39.31
CA HIS A 260 -7.87 -8.83 39.34
C HIS A 260 -8.41 -9.90 40.31
N LYS A 261 -8.88 -11.03 39.78
CA LYS A 261 -8.97 -12.27 40.55
C LYS A 261 -7.65 -13.01 40.45
N THR A 262 -6.91 -12.93 41.54
CA THR A 262 -5.76 -13.75 41.88
C THR A 262 -6.15 -15.24 41.83
N TYR A 263 -5.49 -16.02 40.98
CA TYR A 263 -5.51 -17.48 41.13
C TYR A 263 -4.56 -17.85 42.27
N GLN A 264 -5.15 -18.19 43.42
CA GLN A 264 -4.49 -18.95 44.47
C GLN A 264 -4.44 -20.42 44.05
N SER A 265 -3.24 -21.00 43.99
CA SER A 265 -3.03 -22.44 44.17
C SER A 265 -2.25 -22.63 45.47
N LEU A 266 -2.93 -23.27 46.44
CA LEU A 266 -2.42 -23.74 47.73
C LEU A 266 -1.62 -25.06 47.55
N PRO A 267 -0.93 -25.55 48.61
CA PRO A 267 0.41 -26.11 48.52
C PRO A 267 0.43 -27.64 48.52
N GLU A 268 1.50 -28.21 47.98
CA GLU A 268 1.96 -29.55 48.34
C GLU A 268 3.32 -29.45 49.03
N GLY A 269 3.36 -30.01 50.23
CA GLY A 269 4.53 -30.07 51.09
C GLY A 269 5.27 -31.40 50.99
N SER A 270 6.54 -31.31 51.37
CA SER A 270 7.39 -32.34 52.00
C SER A 270 7.79 -33.57 51.19
N ARG A 271 9.10 -33.69 50.91
CA ARG A 271 9.97 -34.64 51.62
C ARG A 271 11.46 -34.43 51.30
N ASP A 272 12.21 -34.23 52.38
CA ASP A 272 13.51 -34.80 52.75
C ASP A 272 14.78 -34.64 51.88
N SER A 273 15.64 -33.76 52.38
CA SER A 273 16.97 -34.03 52.96
C SER A 273 17.98 -34.94 52.24
N SER A 274 19.07 -34.34 51.74
CA SER A 274 20.45 -34.65 52.19
C SER A 274 21.49 -33.74 51.52
N ASP A 275 22.23 -33.03 52.36
CA ASP A 275 23.51 -32.33 52.13
C ASP A 275 24.66 -33.32 52.47
N PRO A 276 26.00 -33.01 52.42
CA PRO A 276 26.69 -31.77 52.03
C PRO A 276 28.07 -31.96 51.31
N LYS A 277 28.81 -30.84 51.16
CA LYS A 277 30.28 -30.64 50.99
C LYS A 277 30.79 -30.58 49.54
N GLY A 278 31.71 -29.71 49.13
CA GLY A 278 32.53 -28.71 49.81
C GLY A 278 33.63 -28.18 48.85
N LYS A 279 33.89 -26.88 48.94
CA LYS A 279 35.05 -26.05 48.50
C LYS A 279 36.30 -26.78 47.92
N SER A 280 36.86 -26.27 46.81
CA SER A 280 38.02 -25.34 46.76
C SER A 280 38.89 -25.46 45.49
N VAL A 281 39.19 -24.29 44.92
CA VAL A 281 40.21 -23.87 43.92
C VAL A 281 41.64 -24.19 44.44
N PRO A 282 42.72 -24.49 43.64
CA PRO A 282 43.46 -23.45 42.90
C PRO A 282 44.30 -23.78 41.62
N SER A 283 44.59 -22.67 40.91
CA SER A 283 45.86 -22.25 40.25
C SER A 283 46.39 -22.90 38.95
N MET A 284 46.30 -22.12 37.85
CA MET A 284 47.40 -21.46 37.07
C MET A 284 48.50 -22.31 36.37
N PRO A 285 49.22 -21.76 35.35
CA PRO A 285 49.45 -22.34 34.01
C PRO A 285 50.95 -22.74 33.81
N PRO A 286 51.56 -22.93 32.59
CA PRO A 286 51.79 -21.86 31.59
C PRO A 286 52.06 -22.25 30.09
N THR A 287 52.10 -21.22 29.23
CA THR A 287 52.97 -20.95 28.03
C THR A 287 53.10 -21.81 26.76
N GLU A 288 53.24 -21.06 25.64
CA GLU A 288 54.01 -21.32 24.38
C GLU A 288 53.43 -22.33 23.37
N LYS A 289 53.50 -22.23 22.04
CA LYS A 289 54.32 -21.51 21.02
C LYS A 289 53.53 -21.58 19.68
N LEU A 290 53.47 -20.52 18.86
CA LEU A 290 54.26 -20.32 17.63
C LEU A 290 54.45 -21.57 16.73
N THR A 291 53.79 -21.60 15.57
CA THR A 291 54.41 -22.09 14.32
C THR A 291 53.71 -21.50 13.09
N GLU A 292 54.50 -20.81 12.27
CA GLU A 292 54.24 -20.48 10.87
C GLU A 292 54.23 -21.76 10.02
N LEU A 293 53.48 -21.77 8.90
CA LEU A 293 53.87 -22.57 7.74
C LEU A 293 53.33 -21.99 6.42
N HIS A 294 54.28 -21.94 5.49
CA HIS A 294 54.36 -21.43 4.13
C HIS A 294 53.22 -21.70 3.13
N LEU A 295 52.94 -20.65 2.33
CA LEU A 295 53.07 -20.55 0.86
C LEU A 295 53.14 -21.84 0.00
N SER A 296 52.20 -21.96 -0.93
CA SER A 296 52.40 -22.18 -2.39
C SER A 296 51.00 -22.13 -3.04
N GLY A 297 50.72 -21.52 -4.18
CA GLY A 297 51.50 -21.37 -5.41
C GLY A 297 50.87 -22.29 -6.47
N GLY A 298 50.06 -21.74 -7.39
CA GLY A 298 49.42 -22.52 -8.45
C GLY A 298 48.71 -21.65 -9.50
N SER A 299 49.42 -21.41 -10.60
CA SER A 299 49.01 -20.63 -11.77
C SER A 299 47.96 -21.30 -12.66
N ALA A 300 47.14 -20.43 -13.27
CA ALA A 300 46.67 -20.37 -14.66
C ALA A 300 46.52 -21.64 -15.52
N SER A 301 45.37 -21.74 -16.20
CA SER A 301 45.35 -21.82 -17.67
C SER A 301 43.97 -21.45 -18.22
N ALA A 302 43.97 -20.61 -19.25
CA ALA A 302 42.84 -20.24 -20.08
C ALA A 302 42.57 -21.31 -21.15
N THR A 303 41.32 -21.43 -21.59
CA THR A 303 40.98 -21.95 -22.91
C THR A 303 39.75 -21.22 -23.44
N THR A 304 39.98 -20.55 -24.56
CA THR A 304 39.03 -19.94 -25.49
C THR A 304 38.18 -20.99 -26.20
N GLY A 305 36.91 -20.69 -26.47
CA GLY A 305 36.05 -21.47 -27.35
C GLY A 305 34.94 -20.59 -27.92
N GLU A 306 35.15 -20.08 -29.13
CA GLU A 306 34.15 -19.44 -29.97
C GLU A 306 33.12 -20.47 -30.48
N GLY A 307 31.86 -20.06 -30.61
CA GLY A 307 30.79 -20.93 -31.08
C GLY A 307 29.58 -20.15 -31.62
N SER A 308 29.67 -19.89 -32.93
CA SER A 308 28.68 -19.45 -33.92
C SER A 308 27.19 -19.49 -33.58
N ALA A 309 26.51 -18.43 -34.02
CA ALA A 309 25.07 -18.25 -34.14
C ALA A 309 24.40 -19.21 -35.14
N THR A 310 23.13 -19.52 -34.88
CA THR A 310 22.15 -19.95 -35.88
C THR A 310 20.79 -19.30 -35.58
N GLN A 311 20.32 -18.51 -36.54
CA GLN A 311 18.98 -17.91 -36.59
C GLN A 311 17.93 -19.00 -36.85
N GLY A 312 16.89 -19.03 -36.01
CA GLY A 312 15.66 -19.79 -36.24
C GLY A 312 14.47 -18.84 -36.31
N SER A 313 14.01 -18.58 -37.52
CA SER A 313 12.76 -17.87 -37.81
C SER A 313 11.57 -18.80 -37.53
N LEU A 314 10.66 -18.40 -36.65
CA LEU A 314 9.40 -19.09 -36.43
C LEU A 314 8.23 -18.09 -36.44
N VAL A 315 7.46 -18.22 -37.51
CA VAL A 315 6.15 -17.61 -37.73
C VAL A 315 5.15 -18.26 -36.76
N SER A 316 4.41 -17.47 -35.99
CA SER A 316 3.24 -17.97 -35.25
C SER A 316 2.09 -16.98 -35.31
N ALA A 317 0.91 -17.55 -35.53
CA ALA A 317 -0.32 -16.92 -35.95
C ALA A 317 -0.99 -16.11 -34.83
N THR A 318 -1.49 -14.94 -35.22
CA THR A 318 -2.45 -14.12 -34.48
C THR A 318 -3.82 -14.82 -34.40
N SER A 319 -4.29 -15.08 -33.18
CA SER A 319 -5.70 -15.29 -32.86
C SER A 319 -6.16 -14.13 -31.97
N GLN A 320 -6.85 -13.16 -32.56
CA GLN A 320 -7.58 -12.11 -31.85
C GLN A 320 -9.00 -12.63 -31.53
N SER A 321 -9.37 -12.73 -30.26
CA SER A 321 -10.77 -12.82 -29.85
C SER A 321 -11.25 -11.43 -29.43
N ILE A 322 -12.17 -10.89 -30.21
CA ILE A 322 -12.87 -9.62 -29.95
C ILE A 322 -14.05 -9.95 -29.03
N TYR A 323 -14.05 -9.45 -27.79
CA TYR A 323 -15.27 -9.38 -26.98
C TYR A 323 -15.92 -8.01 -27.19
N ARG A 324 -17.02 -8.01 -27.95
CA ARG A 324 -17.98 -6.90 -28.04
C ARG A 324 -18.90 -6.95 -26.81
N SER A 325 -18.98 -5.87 -26.04
CA SER A 325 -20.08 -5.65 -25.10
C SER A 325 -21.29 -5.13 -25.89
N GLU A 326 -22.38 -5.89 -25.90
CA GLU A 326 -23.65 -5.43 -26.48
C GLU A 326 -24.37 -4.51 -25.49
N ASN A 327 -24.81 -3.36 -26.00
CA ASN A 327 -25.66 -2.40 -25.30
C ASN A 327 -27.05 -3.03 -25.07
N VAL A 328 -27.56 -2.94 -23.85
CA VAL A 328 -28.94 -3.30 -23.51
C VAL A 328 -29.79 -2.03 -23.56
N ASP A 329 -30.82 -2.04 -24.42
CA ASP A 329 -31.82 -0.97 -24.56
C ASP A 329 -32.76 -0.85 -23.34
N PRO A 330 -33.32 0.35 -23.08
CA PRO A 330 -34.26 0.58 -21.97
C PRO A 330 -35.71 0.27 -22.37
N LEU A 331 -36.36 -0.61 -21.62
CA LEU A 331 -37.82 -0.73 -21.49
C LEU A 331 -38.16 -0.25 -20.08
N GLY A 332 -39.18 0.55 -19.76
CA GLY A 332 -40.46 0.87 -20.38
C GLY A 332 -41.40 1.07 -19.17
N GLU A 333 -41.89 2.29 -18.97
CA GLU A 333 -42.68 2.68 -17.80
C GLU A 333 -44.02 1.91 -17.71
N ILE A 334 -44.37 1.41 -16.52
CA ILE A 334 -45.72 0.93 -16.21
C ILE A 334 -46.25 1.70 -15.01
N GLY A 335 -47.44 2.27 -15.22
CA GLY A 335 -48.07 3.29 -14.38
C GLY A 335 -48.69 2.81 -13.07
N ALA A 336 -49.05 3.83 -12.30
CA ALA A 336 -49.58 3.79 -10.95
C ALA A 336 -50.96 3.13 -10.82
N GLY A 337 -51.16 2.45 -9.69
CA GLY A 337 -52.46 2.05 -9.17
C GLY A 337 -52.36 1.87 -7.65
N ASP A 338 -53.21 2.60 -6.93
CA ASP A 338 -53.40 2.67 -5.47
C ASP A 338 -54.94 2.63 -5.22
N PRO A 339 -55.47 2.47 -3.99
CA PRO A 339 -55.19 1.47 -2.95
C PRO A 339 -56.49 0.86 -2.36
N LEU A 340 -56.40 -0.15 -1.47
CA LEU A 340 -57.19 -0.34 -0.22
C LEU A 340 -57.33 -1.82 0.20
N GLY A 341 -57.09 -2.09 1.49
CA GLY A 341 -57.45 -3.35 2.13
C GLY A 341 -56.83 -3.51 3.52
N SER A 342 -57.51 -3.01 4.55
CA SER A 342 -57.19 -3.20 5.96
C SER A 342 -57.48 -4.63 6.43
N GLY A 343 -56.55 -5.25 7.17
CA GLY A 343 -56.77 -6.52 7.87
C GLY A 343 -55.81 -6.70 9.04
N THR A 344 -56.36 -6.68 10.25
CA THR A 344 -55.68 -7.00 11.52
C THR A 344 -55.55 -8.51 11.70
N GLY A 345 -54.36 -9.02 12.04
CA GLY A 345 -54.17 -10.44 12.39
C GLY A 345 -52.74 -10.82 12.75
N THR A 346 -52.49 -10.89 14.06
CA THR A 346 -51.56 -11.75 14.83
C THR A 346 -50.31 -12.35 14.18
N ASP A 347 -49.17 -12.06 14.82
CA ASP A 347 -47.85 -12.70 14.69
C ASP A 347 -47.91 -14.23 14.66
N GLU A 348 -47.74 -14.80 13.47
CA GLU A 348 -47.09 -16.10 13.26
C GLU A 348 -46.53 -16.11 11.83
N LEU A 349 -45.21 -16.02 11.69
CA LEU A 349 -44.51 -16.07 10.40
C LEU A 349 -44.68 -17.48 9.79
N PRO A 350 -45.29 -17.64 8.60
CA PRO A 350 -45.32 -18.93 7.94
C PRO A 350 -43.92 -19.25 7.38
N PRO A 351 -43.56 -20.54 7.24
CA PRO A 351 -42.31 -20.92 6.59
C PRO A 351 -42.46 -20.66 5.08
N ARG A 352 -42.17 -19.42 4.66
CA ARG A 352 -42.01 -19.10 3.25
C ARG A 352 -40.74 -19.81 2.77
N HIS A 353 -40.90 -20.67 1.77
CA HIS A 353 -39.82 -21.10 0.91
C HIS A 353 -39.07 -19.85 0.45
N SER A 354 -37.89 -19.59 1.01
CA SER A 354 -37.06 -18.49 0.52
C SER A 354 -36.70 -18.85 -0.91
N SER A 355 -37.14 -18.06 -1.88
CA SER A 355 -36.52 -18.09 -3.20
C SER A 355 -35.02 -17.95 -2.99
N ALA A 356 -34.22 -18.65 -3.79
CA ALA A 356 -32.77 -18.63 -3.67
C ALA A 356 -32.15 -17.21 -3.70
N SER A 357 -32.93 -16.19 -4.04
CA SER A 357 -32.58 -14.77 -4.10
C SER A 357 -32.72 -13.98 -2.79
N THR A 358 -33.35 -14.49 -1.73
CA THR A 358 -33.51 -13.71 -0.49
C THR A 358 -32.25 -13.76 0.37
N LEU A 359 -31.63 -12.61 0.57
CA LEU A 359 -30.56 -12.40 1.54
C LEU A 359 -31.13 -12.03 2.91
N ILE A 360 -30.63 -12.67 3.96
CA ILE A 360 -30.89 -12.30 5.35
C ILE A 360 -29.60 -11.79 5.98
N PHE A 361 -29.67 -10.61 6.58
CA PHE A 361 -28.54 -9.96 7.24
C PHE A 361 -28.95 -9.47 8.63
N ARG A 362 -27.96 -9.30 9.51
CA ARG A 362 -28.14 -8.70 10.83
C ARG A 362 -27.78 -7.22 10.72
N ASP A 363 -28.77 -6.35 10.91
CA ASP A 363 -28.58 -4.91 10.86
C ASP A 363 -27.63 -4.44 11.98
N GLU A 364 -26.65 -3.60 11.62
CA GLU A 364 -25.61 -3.13 12.53
C GLU A 364 -26.17 -2.19 13.60
N LYS A 365 -27.19 -1.39 13.25
CA LYS A 365 -27.73 -0.36 14.14
C LYS A 365 -28.73 -0.94 15.14
N THR A 366 -29.59 -1.84 14.70
CA THR A 366 -30.66 -2.42 15.54
C THR A 366 -30.31 -3.79 16.10
N GLY A 367 -29.36 -4.51 15.50
CA GLY A 367 -29.04 -5.90 15.82
C GLY A 367 -30.09 -6.91 15.36
N SER A 368 -31.20 -6.46 14.77
CA SER A 368 -32.29 -7.32 14.29
C SER A 368 -31.92 -7.99 12.97
N LEU A 369 -32.59 -9.11 12.68
CA LEU A 369 -32.52 -9.71 11.34
C LEU A 369 -33.42 -8.95 10.38
N ASP A 370 -32.93 -8.68 9.18
CA ASP A 370 -33.67 -8.08 8.08
C ASP A 370 -33.41 -8.86 6.79
N SER A 371 -34.21 -8.61 5.76
CA SER A 371 -34.21 -9.36 4.50
C SER A 371 -34.23 -8.46 3.28
N CYS A 372 -33.50 -8.85 2.25
CA CYS A 372 -33.42 -8.15 0.97
C CYS A 372 -33.46 -9.14 -0.18
N GLU A 373 -34.27 -8.89 -1.21
CA GLU A 373 -34.27 -9.69 -2.42
C GLU A 373 -33.13 -9.22 -3.34
N VAL A 374 -32.19 -10.12 -3.62
CA VAL A 374 -31.09 -9.88 -4.56
C VAL A 374 -31.56 -10.24 -5.96
N LEU A 375 -31.49 -9.27 -6.88
CA LEU A 375 -31.87 -9.48 -8.27
C LEU A 375 -30.63 -9.86 -9.09
N ASP A 376 -30.02 -8.89 -9.76
CA ASP A 376 -28.90 -9.10 -10.66
C ASP A 376 -27.71 -8.22 -10.31
N ALA A 377 -26.51 -8.65 -10.69
CA ALA A 377 -25.28 -7.90 -10.46
C ALA A 377 -25.18 -6.71 -11.44
N VAL A 378 -24.97 -5.52 -10.89
CA VAL A 378 -24.65 -4.30 -11.64
C VAL A 378 -23.16 -4.26 -11.96
N THR A 379 -22.31 -4.61 -10.99
CA THR A 379 -20.86 -4.68 -11.15
C THR A 379 -20.34 -5.91 -10.43
N TYR A 380 -19.60 -6.76 -11.13
CA TYR A 380 -19.08 -8.01 -10.58
C TYR A 380 -17.58 -7.92 -10.30
N LYS A 381 -17.20 -8.09 -9.03
CA LYS A 381 -15.83 -8.41 -8.61
C LYS A 381 -15.91 -9.57 -7.60
N THR A 382 -14.86 -10.37 -7.55
CA THR A 382 -14.84 -11.60 -6.72
C THR A 382 -14.92 -11.32 -5.23
N ASP A 383 -14.37 -10.18 -4.82
CA ASP A 383 -14.28 -9.71 -3.43
C ASP A 383 -15.38 -8.72 -3.04
N ARG A 384 -16.03 -8.10 -4.04
CA ARG A 384 -17.13 -7.15 -3.84
C ARG A 384 -18.05 -7.09 -5.03
N THR A 385 -19.35 -6.97 -4.81
CA THR A 385 -20.32 -6.89 -5.91
C THR A 385 -21.45 -5.94 -5.54
N VAL A 386 -21.91 -5.17 -6.52
CA VAL A 386 -23.10 -4.31 -6.38
C VAL A 386 -24.23 -4.99 -7.13
N TYR A 387 -25.37 -5.16 -6.47
CA TYR A 387 -26.56 -5.79 -7.00
C TYR A 387 -27.71 -4.80 -7.09
N ARG A 388 -28.58 -4.99 -8.09
CA ARG A 388 -29.96 -4.49 -8.00
C ARG A 388 -30.72 -5.34 -7.01
N SER A 389 -31.54 -4.68 -6.19
CA SER A 389 -32.25 -5.35 -5.12
C SER A 389 -33.61 -4.73 -4.84
N VAL A 390 -34.42 -5.46 -4.07
CA VAL A 390 -35.65 -4.94 -3.46
C VAL A 390 -35.56 -5.12 -1.95
N TRP A 391 -35.76 -4.04 -1.21
CA TRP A 391 -35.78 -4.03 0.26
C TRP A 391 -37.03 -3.30 0.73
N GLN A 392 -37.84 -3.98 1.56
CA GLN A 392 -39.13 -3.46 2.05
C GLN A 392 -40.04 -2.93 0.92
N GLY A 393 -40.06 -3.64 -0.22
CA GLY A 393 -40.84 -3.26 -1.41
C GLY A 393 -40.26 -2.11 -2.23
N ARG A 394 -39.09 -1.56 -1.88
CA ARG A 394 -38.42 -0.48 -2.60
C ARG A 394 -37.24 -1.01 -3.42
N HIS A 395 -37.12 -0.57 -4.67
CA HIS A 395 -35.93 -0.82 -5.48
C HIS A 395 -34.72 -0.05 -4.95
N CYS A 396 -33.60 -0.76 -4.77
CA CYS A 396 -32.38 -0.23 -4.18
C CYS A 396 -31.14 -0.86 -4.81
N LEU A 397 -29.97 -0.41 -4.37
CA LEU A 397 -28.70 -1.10 -4.60
C LEU A 397 -28.27 -1.81 -3.33
N LEU A 398 -27.74 -3.02 -3.48
CA LEU A 398 -27.07 -3.75 -2.42
C LEU A 398 -25.59 -3.86 -2.78
N LYS A 399 -24.71 -3.27 -1.97
CA LYS A 399 -23.27 -3.43 -2.08
C LYS A 399 -22.81 -4.47 -1.07
N TRP A 400 -22.11 -5.50 -1.53
CA TRP A 400 -21.62 -6.61 -0.73
C TRP A 400 -20.09 -6.72 -0.80
N TRP A 401 -19.46 -7.07 0.32
CA TRP A 401 -18.05 -7.43 0.43
C TRP A 401 -17.90 -8.84 1.03
N ASP A 402 -17.00 -9.64 0.46
CA ASP A 402 -16.69 -11.00 0.93
C ASP A 402 -16.04 -10.96 2.31
N GLY A 403 -16.57 -11.69 3.29
CA GLY A 403 -16.06 -11.71 4.67
C GLY A 403 -14.68 -12.33 4.81
N ASP A 404 -14.25 -13.12 3.82
CA ASP A 404 -12.89 -13.69 3.75
C ASP A 404 -11.86 -12.65 3.26
N GLU A 405 -12.29 -11.51 2.73
CA GLU A 405 -11.40 -10.44 2.27
C GLU A 405 -10.91 -9.60 3.45
N GLN A 406 -9.59 -9.36 3.49
CA GLN A 406 -8.91 -8.79 4.64
C GLN A 406 -9.42 -7.38 5.02
N PHE A 407 -9.91 -6.60 4.06
CA PHE A 407 -10.39 -5.23 4.26
C PHE A 407 -11.91 -5.08 4.20
N ALA A 408 -12.67 -6.16 4.06
CA ALA A 408 -14.12 -6.07 3.87
C ALA A 408 -14.80 -5.32 5.02
N GLN A 409 -14.43 -5.64 6.26
CA GLN A 409 -14.93 -4.97 7.46
C GLN A 409 -14.52 -3.48 7.49
N TRP A 410 -13.28 -3.17 7.11
CA TRP A 410 -12.77 -1.80 7.11
C TRP A 410 -13.49 -0.95 6.06
N ARG A 411 -13.63 -1.44 4.82
CA ARG A 411 -14.37 -0.75 3.73
C ARG A 411 -15.83 -0.51 4.11
N PHE A 412 -16.47 -1.52 4.69
CA PHE A 412 -17.83 -1.43 5.21
C PHE A 412 -17.95 -0.33 6.28
N ASN A 413 -17.07 -0.36 7.30
CA ASN A 413 -17.07 0.62 8.39
C ASN A 413 -16.82 2.05 7.87
N ASN A 414 -15.91 2.20 6.91
CA ASN A 414 -15.61 3.49 6.31
C ASN A 414 -16.82 4.08 5.60
N GLU A 415 -17.48 3.29 4.74
CA GLU A 415 -18.64 3.78 4.02
C GLU A 415 -19.80 4.10 4.98
N CYS A 416 -20.03 3.30 6.02
CA CYS A 416 -20.99 3.62 7.09
C CYS A 416 -20.64 4.92 7.83
N THR A 417 -19.36 5.18 8.11
CA THR A 417 -18.89 6.35 8.85
C THR A 417 -19.15 7.65 8.09
N VAL A 418 -18.78 7.72 6.81
CA VAL A 418 -19.07 8.90 5.96
C VAL A 418 -20.54 9.26 5.99
N ARG A 419 -21.40 8.25 5.92
CA ARG A 419 -22.84 8.42 5.80
C ARG A 419 -23.46 8.88 7.10
N ALA A 420 -22.89 8.45 8.23
CA ALA A 420 -23.24 8.97 9.54
C ALA A 420 -22.81 10.43 9.74
N LEU A 421 -21.70 10.87 9.13
CA LEU A 421 -21.21 12.25 9.17
C LEU A 421 -21.98 13.19 8.24
N LEU A 422 -22.51 12.66 7.13
CA LEU A 422 -23.25 13.40 6.11
C LEU A 422 -24.71 12.94 5.98
N PRO A 423 -25.50 12.90 7.06
CA PRO A 423 -26.88 12.45 6.98
C PRO A 423 -27.67 13.42 6.10
N ASN A 424 -28.39 12.88 5.11
CA ASN A 424 -29.22 13.63 4.15
C ASN A 424 -28.44 14.56 3.21
N ASN A 425 -27.14 14.36 3.01
CA ASN A 425 -26.42 15.11 2.00
C ASN A 425 -26.91 14.71 0.59
N ARG A 426 -27.37 15.69 -0.20
CA ARG A 426 -27.98 15.45 -1.52
C ARG A 426 -27.01 14.85 -2.55
N TYR A 427 -25.71 15.00 -2.33
CA TYR A 427 -24.68 14.52 -3.25
C TYR A 427 -24.28 13.08 -3.00
N ILE A 428 -24.78 12.43 -1.95
CA ILE A 428 -24.43 11.05 -1.64
C ILE A 428 -25.71 10.19 -1.60
N PRO A 429 -25.66 8.89 -1.97
CA PRO A 429 -26.83 8.01 -1.79
C PRO A 429 -27.29 7.88 -0.33
N THR A 430 -28.58 7.75 -0.08
CA THR A 430 -29.07 7.41 1.27
C THR A 430 -28.78 5.95 1.60
N ILE A 431 -28.18 5.64 2.75
CA ILE A 431 -28.16 4.25 3.27
C ILE A 431 -29.48 3.96 3.97
N TYR A 432 -30.14 2.88 3.58
CA TYR A 432 -31.37 2.41 4.19
C TYR A 432 -31.10 1.43 5.33
N ALA A 433 -30.16 0.50 5.12
CA ALA A 433 -29.75 -0.50 6.10
C ALA A 433 -28.30 -0.95 5.83
N ALA A 434 -27.61 -1.45 6.85
CA ALA A 434 -26.24 -1.94 6.75
C ALA A 434 -26.03 -3.05 7.78
N GLY A 435 -25.25 -4.08 7.44
CA GLY A 435 -25.05 -5.17 8.38
C GLY A 435 -24.27 -6.37 7.85
N GLN A 436 -24.26 -7.44 8.64
CA GLN A 436 -23.52 -8.67 8.33
C GLN A 436 -24.45 -9.72 7.72
N VAL A 437 -24.02 -10.36 6.63
CA VAL A 437 -24.74 -11.46 6.01
C VAL A 437 -24.83 -12.65 6.97
N VAL A 438 -26.05 -13.15 7.19
CA VAL A 438 -26.32 -14.32 8.05
C VAL A 438 -26.61 -15.56 7.20
N ARG A 439 -27.42 -15.41 6.14
CA ARG A 439 -27.73 -16.49 5.19
C ARG A 439 -28.29 -15.91 3.88
N GLY A 440 -28.20 -16.64 2.78
CA GLY A 440 -28.79 -16.25 1.50
C GLY A 440 -27.94 -16.65 0.29
N PRO A 441 -28.14 -16.02 -0.87
CA PRO A 441 -27.36 -16.31 -2.09
C PRO A 441 -25.90 -15.85 -2.04
N LEU A 442 -25.57 -14.94 -1.11
CA LEU A 442 -24.23 -14.38 -0.96
C LEU A 442 -23.48 -15.12 0.15
N LYS A 443 -22.15 -15.22 0.01
CA LYS A 443 -21.29 -15.73 1.07
C LYS A 443 -21.36 -14.83 2.32
N PRO A 444 -20.93 -15.35 3.49
CA PRO A 444 -20.71 -14.52 4.67
C PRO A 444 -19.87 -13.28 4.33
N GLY A 445 -20.23 -12.14 4.92
CA GLY A 445 -19.63 -10.86 4.58
C GLY A 445 -20.47 -9.69 5.08
N PHE A 446 -20.26 -8.53 4.48
CA PHE A 446 -20.91 -7.28 4.88
C PHE A 446 -21.75 -6.73 3.74
N VAL A 447 -22.88 -6.09 4.07
CA VAL A 447 -23.77 -5.48 3.08
C VAL A 447 -24.21 -4.09 3.49
N ILE A 448 -24.33 -3.21 2.49
CA ILE A 448 -25.03 -1.93 2.59
C ILE A 448 -26.16 -1.92 1.56
N ILE A 449 -27.36 -1.61 2.03
CA ILE A 449 -28.54 -1.34 1.22
C ILE A 449 -28.69 0.16 1.10
N MET A 450 -28.64 0.67 -0.13
CA MET A 450 -28.62 2.10 -0.41
C MET A 450 -29.54 2.51 -1.56
N GLU A 451 -29.85 3.80 -1.59
CA GLU A 451 -30.59 4.46 -2.66
C GLU A 451 -29.95 4.21 -4.03
N LYS A 452 -30.76 3.81 -5.00
CA LYS A 452 -30.36 3.80 -6.40
C LYS A 452 -30.50 5.22 -6.97
N ARG A 453 -29.38 5.91 -7.14
CA ARG A 453 -29.36 7.23 -7.81
C ARG A 453 -29.40 7.05 -9.33
N LYS A 454 -30.10 7.96 -10.01
CA LYS A 454 -30.03 8.09 -11.47
C LYS A 454 -28.67 8.66 -11.88
N GLY A 455 -28.30 8.45 -13.13
CA GLY A 455 -27.09 9.01 -13.74
C GLY A 455 -26.12 7.96 -14.27
N GLU A 456 -25.19 8.43 -15.08
CA GLU A 456 -24.09 7.63 -15.64
C GLU A 456 -22.77 8.00 -14.94
N ASN A 457 -21.84 7.05 -14.87
CA ASN A 457 -20.47 7.35 -14.41
C ASN A 457 -19.86 8.45 -15.29
N PHE A 458 -19.33 9.48 -14.64
CA PHE A 458 -18.63 10.56 -15.29
C PHE A 458 -17.35 10.03 -15.95
N SER A 459 -17.12 10.46 -17.19
CA SER A 459 -15.96 10.07 -17.98
C SER A 459 -15.56 11.19 -18.94
N PRO A 460 -14.32 11.19 -19.47
CA PRO A 460 -13.91 12.12 -20.52
C PRO A 460 -14.85 12.13 -21.74
N TRP A 461 -15.36 10.96 -22.12
CA TRP A 461 -16.33 10.86 -23.21
C TRP A 461 -17.64 11.57 -22.86
N ARG A 462 -18.16 11.40 -21.65
CA ARG A 462 -19.36 12.10 -21.17
C ARG A 462 -19.14 13.61 -21.18
N TRP A 463 -18.00 14.07 -20.68
CA TRP A 463 -17.61 15.49 -20.70
C TRP A 463 -17.60 16.07 -22.11
N SER A 464 -17.08 15.33 -23.10
CA SER A 464 -17.02 15.79 -24.50
C SER A 464 -18.40 16.07 -25.10
N ARG A 465 -19.44 15.37 -24.62
CA ARG A 465 -20.84 15.53 -25.06
C ARG A 465 -21.60 16.61 -24.32
N MET A 466 -21.11 17.05 -23.16
CA MET A 466 -21.73 18.13 -22.41
C MET A 466 -21.57 19.46 -23.15
N ASP A 467 -22.65 20.23 -23.25
CA ASP A 467 -22.58 21.61 -23.73
C ASP A 467 -21.91 22.55 -22.71
N THR A 468 -21.67 23.80 -23.10
CA THR A 468 -21.01 24.80 -22.24
C THR A 468 -21.78 25.05 -20.93
N ARG A 469 -23.11 24.99 -20.96
CA ARG A 469 -23.97 25.22 -19.79
C ARG A 469 -23.87 24.02 -18.83
N GLN A 470 -24.04 22.80 -19.33
CA GLN A 470 -23.93 21.56 -18.57
C GLN A 470 -22.55 21.44 -17.90
N ARG A 471 -21.46 21.74 -18.64
CA ARG A 471 -20.10 21.76 -18.07
C ARG A 471 -19.95 22.73 -16.91
N LYS A 472 -20.61 23.89 -16.98
CA LYS A 472 -20.61 24.89 -15.91
C LYS A 472 -21.41 24.41 -14.70
N VAL A 473 -22.60 23.84 -14.94
CA VAL A 473 -23.46 23.28 -13.87
C VAL A 473 -22.77 22.12 -13.17
N PHE A 474 -22.20 21.18 -13.92
CA PHE A 474 -21.43 20.05 -13.39
C PHE A 474 -20.28 20.49 -12.48
N LYS A 475 -19.46 21.44 -12.94
CA LYS A 475 -18.35 21.99 -12.13
C LYS A 475 -18.84 22.69 -10.86
N SER A 476 -19.96 23.40 -10.93
CA SER A 476 -20.57 24.03 -9.75
C SER A 476 -21.07 22.98 -8.77
N ALA A 477 -21.80 21.98 -9.25
CA ALA A 477 -22.34 20.91 -8.41
C ALA A 477 -21.23 20.08 -7.75
N LEU A 478 -20.12 19.81 -8.44
CA LEU A 478 -18.94 19.17 -7.85
C LEU A 478 -18.34 20.03 -6.73
N ARG A 479 -18.18 21.33 -6.97
CA ARG A 479 -17.66 22.25 -5.94
C ARG A 479 -18.55 22.23 -4.70
N ASP A 480 -19.85 22.45 -4.88
CA ASP A 480 -20.80 22.46 -3.77
C ASP A 480 -20.80 21.11 -3.01
N ALA A 481 -20.64 19.99 -3.72
CA ALA A 481 -20.49 18.67 -3.10
C ALA A 481 -19.24 18.59 -2.23
N PHE A 482 -18.08 18.91 -2.80
CA PHE A 482 -16.81 18.85 -2.10
C PHE A 482 -16.66 19.86 -0.95
N GLU A 483 -17.28 21.03 -1.07
CA GLU A 483 -17.41 21.99 0.04
C GLU A 483 -18.23 21.37 1.19
N SER A 484 -19.38 20.76 0.88
CA SER A 484 -20.22 20.12 1.90
C SER A 484 -19.55 18.95 2.62
N PHE A 485 -18.60 18.27 1.97
CA PHE A 485 -17.79 17.22 2.61
C PHE A 485 -16.73 17.85 3.51
N ARG A 486 -16.06 18.90 3.05
CA ARG A 486 -15.05 19.64 3.82
C ARG A 486 -15.61 20.30 5.07
N GLU A 487 -16.89 20.68 5.10
CA GLU A 487 -17.57 21.12 6.32
C GLU A 487 -17.58 20.06 7.44
N LYS A 488 -17.29 18.79 7.11
CA LYS A 488 -17.14 17.65 8.02
C LYS A 488 -15.72 17.12 8.07
N ASP A 489 -14.75 17.91 7.61
CA ASP A 489 -13.35 17.51 7.48
C ASP A 489 -13.16 16.25 6.60
N LEU A 490 -14.07 16.02 5.64
CA LEU A 490 -14.05 14.85 4.76
C LEU A 490 -13.43 15.14 3.40
N ILE A 491 -12.59 14.21 2.94
CA ILE A 491 -12.04 14.13 1.59
C ILE A 491 -12.41 12.76 1.01
N HIS A 492 -12.72 12.67 -0.28
CA HIS A 492 -13.16 11.40 -0.88
C HIS A 492 -12.00 10.42 -1.12
N GLY A 493 -10.81 10.92 -1.47
CA GLY A 493 -9.60 10.11 -1.67
C GLY A 493 -9.52 9.28 -2.96
N ASP A 494 -10.66 8.95 -3.58
CA ASP A 494 -10.78 8.18 -4.84
C ASP A 494 -12.00 8.61 -5.69
N ALA A 495 -12.18 9.92 -5.89
CA ALA A 495 -13.40 10.46 -6.50
C ALA A 495 -13.62 10.07 -7.98
N GLN A 496 -12.56 9.75 -8.75
CA GLN A 496 -12.69 9.23 -10.11
C GLN A 496 -12.45 7.71 -10.09
N PRO A 497 -13.34 6.87 -10.65
CA PRO A 497 -14.51 7.15 -11.50
C PRO A 497 -15.84 7.34 -10.76
N ASN A 498 -15.79 7.61 -9.46
CA ASN A 498 -16.91 7.49 -8.53
C ASN A 498 -17.84 8.72 -8.48
N ILE A 499 -18.06 9.35 -9.63
CA ILE A 499 -19.02 10.45 -9.82
C ILE A 499 -20.09 10.00 -10.80
N LEU A 500 -21.35 10.06 -10.39
CA LEU A 500 -22.52 9.94 -11.26
C LEU A 500 -22.99 11.32 -11.70
N TRP A 501 -23.34 11.45 -12.98
CA TRP A 501 -24.01 12.62 -13.53
C TRP A 501 -25.36 12.22 -14.13
N ASP A 502 -26.43 12.82 -13.61
CA ASP A 502 -27.76 12.74 -14.19
C ASP A 502 -28.01 13.96 -15.07
N GLU A 503 -28.07 13.76 -16.38
CA GLU A 503 -28.28 14.85 -17.35
C GLU A 503 -29.70 15.39 -17.34
N GLU A 504 -30.70 14.57 -16.98
CA GLU A 504 -32.09 15.00 -16.94
C GLU A 504 -32.32 16.02 -15.82
N THR A 505 -31.74 15.74 -14.66
CA THR A 505 -31.90 16.57 -13.45
C THR A 505 -30.74 17.53 -13.20
N GLU A 506 -29.65 17.40 -13.98
CA GLU A 506 -28.40 18.14 -13.82
C GLU A 506 -27.80 18.01 -12.42
N THR A 507 -27.88 16.81 -11.84
CA THR A 507 -27.38 16.53 -10.50
C THR A 507 -26.14 15.65 -10.52
N VAL A 508 -25.25 15.91 -9.56
CA VAL A 508 -24.07 15.09 -9.29
C VAL A 508 -24.35 14.20 -8.08
N CYS A 509 -23.89 12.96 -8.16
CA CYS A 509 -23.84 12.07 -7.01
C CYS A 509 -22.46 11.40 -6.88
N VAL A 510 -21.87 11.51 -5.70
CA VAL A 510 -20.57 10.95 -5.34
C VAL A 510 -20.78 9.63 -4.61
N ILE A 511 -20.17 8.57 -5.10
CA ILE A 511 -20.37 7.18 -4.66
C ILE A 511 -19.05 6.54 -4.22
N ASP A 512 -19.09 5.32 -3.68
CA ASP A 512 -17.89 4.53 -3.34
C ASP A 512 -16.90 5.21 -2.36
N TRP A 513 -17.39 5.46 -1.14
CA TRP A 513 -16.68 6.18 -0.08
C TRP A 513 -15.71 5.33 0.75
N GLU A 514 -15.24 4.22 0.19
CA GLU A 514 -14.38 3.27 0.91
C GLU A 514 -12.97 3.82 1.19
N GLU A 515 -12.46 4.74 0.36
CA GLU A 515 -11.13 5.36 0.47
C GLU A 515 -11.16 6.82 1.00
N HIS A 516 -12.23 7.20 1.69
CA HIS A 516 -12.34 8.55 2.25
C HIS A 516 -11.33 8.80 3.37
N GLU A 517 -11.05 10.07 3.64
CA GLU A 517 -10.18 10.51 4.74
C GLU A 517 -10.94 11.54 5.60
N ILE A 518 -10.83 11.44 6.93
CA ILE A 518 -11.39 12.40 7.90
C ILE A 518 -10.22 13.14 8.56
N LEU A 519 -10.12 14.45 8.36
CA LEU A 519 -8.95 15.25 8.73
C LEU A 519 -9.26 16.35 9.76
N PRO A 520 -9.69 16.00 10.98
CA PRO A 520 -10.01 16.98 12.00
C PRO A 520 -8.75 17.77 12.38
N ASN A 521 -8.85 19.10 12.34
CA ASN A 521 -7.79 20.06 12.71
C ASN A 521 -6.62 20.19 11.72
N HIS A 522 -6.72 19.64 10.51
CA HIS A 522 -5.72 19.84 9.46
C HIS A 522 -6.26 20.75 8.36
N PRO A 523 -5.42 21.62 7.75
CA PRO A 523 -5.83 22.36 6.57
C PRO A 523 -6.15 21.36 5.46
N LEU A 524 -7.42 21.31 5.05
CA LEU A 524 -7.85 20.48 3.93
C LEU A 524 -7.21 20.99 2.64
N PRO A 525 -6.77 20.11 1.74
CA PRO A 525 -6.37 20.52 0.41
C PRO A 525 -7.56 21.22 -0.27
N PRO A 526 -7.30 22.28 -1.06
CA PRO A 526 -8.34 22.98 -1.80
C PRO A 526 -9.23 22.01 -2.59
N GLU A 527 -10.54 22.21 -2.58
CA GLU A 527 -11.51 21.40 -3.34
C GLU A 527 -11.22 21.36 -4.83
N ARG A 528 -10.58 22.42 -5.34
CA ARG A 528 -10.10 22.48 -6.72
C ARG A 528 -9.16 21.31 -7.07
N ASP A 529 -8.40 20.77 -6.12
CA ASP A 529 -7.41 19.74 -6.41
C ASP A 529 -8.09 18.38 -6.67
N GLU A 530 -9.12 18.03 -5.89
CA GLU A 530 -10.00 16.86 -6.18
C GLU A 530 -10.81 17.07 -7.47
N ILE A 531 -11.29 18.29 -7.73
CA ILE A 531 -11.98 18.58 -8.98
C ILE A 531 -11.02 18.43 -10.16
N LEU A 532 -9.79 18.92 -10.05
CA LEU A 532 -8.78 18.81 -11.11
C LEU A 532 -8.43 17.35 -11.38
N SER A 533 -8.38 16.48 -10.37
CA SER A 533 -8.12 15.05 -10.57
C SER A 533 -9.25 14.38 -11.34
N ILE A 534 -10.52 14.66 -11.01
CA ILE A 534 -11.69 14.19 -11.77
C ILE A 534 -11.65 14.69 -13.22
N MET A 535 -11.16 15.92 -13.42
CA MET A 535 -11.11 16.60 -14.71
C MET A 535 -9.85 16.28 -15.52
N ALA A 536 -8.88 15.54 -15.00
CA ALA A 536 -7.56 15.37 -15.62
C ALA A 536 -7.61 14.74 -17.04
N GLY A 537 -8.64 13.95 -17.33
CA GLY A 537 -8.89 13.38 -18.66
C GLY A 537 -9.78 14.23 -19.59
N CYS A 538 -10.33 15.34 -19.12
CA CYS A 538 -11.34 16.15 -19.80
C CYS A 538 -10.70 17.35 -20.52
N LYS A 539 -9.95 17.10 -21.58
CA LYS A 539 -9.32 18.15 -22.40
C LYS A 539 -10.21 18.60 -23.56
#